data_AF-A0A7I8E285-F1
#
_entry.id   AF-A0A7I8E285-F1
#
_cell.length_a   1.000
_cell.length_b   1.000
_cell.length_c   1.000
_cell.angle_alpha   90.00
_cell.angle_beta   90.00
_cell.angle_gamma   90.00
#
_symmetry.space_group_name_H-M   'P 1'
#
loop_
_entity.id
_entity.type
_entity.pdbx_description
1 polymer ?
#
loop_
_entity_poly.entity_id
_entity_poly.type
_entity_poly.pdbx_seq_one_letter_code
_entity_poly.pdbx_strand_id
1 'polypeptide(L)' 'MGNQYRRMQTVKHALQYYITRPGASEKDLVREKNLLKRVEEDIEWYEERHHIKKKEERK' A
#
# COMPACT_ATOMS: atom_id res chain seq x y z
N MET A 1 -9.71 -13.55 -8.10
CA MET A 1 -9.68 -12.28 -7.32
C MET A 1 -8.45 -12.13 -6.42
N GLY A 2 -7.88 -13.20 -5.84
CA GLY A 2 -6.78 -13.06 -4.86
C GLY A 2 -5.43 -12.50 -5.36
N ASN A 3 -5.12 -12.52 -6.67
CA ASN A 3 -3.80 -12.14 -7.17
C ASN A 3 -3.59 -10.62 -7.18
N GLN A 4 -4.59 -9.83 -7.62
CA GLN A 4 -4.48 -8.37 -7.69
C GLN A 4 -4.40 -7.73 -6.30
N TYR A 5 -5.34 -8.07 -5.41
CA TYR A 5 -5.34 -7.57 -4.03
C TYR A 5 -4.06 -7.92 -3.29
N ARG A 6 -3.58 -9.17 -3.41
CA ARG A 6 -2.32 -9.60 -2.79
C ARG A 6 -1.11 -8.88 -3.36
N ARG A 7 -1.08 -8.60 -4.67
CA ARG A 7 -0.04 -7.77 -5.29
C ARG A 7 -0.04 -6.36 -4.73
N MET A 8 -1.20 -5.70 -4.64
CA MET A 8 -1.29 -4.34 -4.08
C MET A 8 -0.81 -4.30 -2.62
N GLN A 9 -1.21 -5.27 -1.80
CA GLN A 9 -0.73 -5.40 -0.41
C GLN A 9 0.79 -5.64 -0.33
N THR A 10 1.35 -6.41 -1.25
CA THR A 10 2.81 -6.64 -1.33
C THR A 10 3.54 -5.35 -1.70
N VAL A 11 3.02 -4.60 -2.67
CA VAL A 11 3.58 -3.30 -3.08
C VAL A 11 3.49 -2.29 -1.94
N LYS A 12 2.35 -2.21 -1.24
CA LYS A 12 2.18 -1.38 -0.04
C LYS A 12 3.26 -1.66 0.99
N HIS A 13 3.47 -2.94 1.31
CA HIS A 13 4.48 -3.36 2.29
C HIS A 13 5.90 -3.02 1.84
N ALA A 14 6.23 -3.25 0.57
CA ALA A 14 7.53 -2.90 0.01
C ALA A 14 7.80 -1.38 0.08
N LEU A 15 6.81 -0.55 -0.25
CA LEU A 15 6.94 0.91 -0.17
C LEU A 15 7.13 1.40 1.26
N GLN A 16 6.40 0.83 2.23
CA GLN A 16 6.59 1.13 3.65
C GLN A 16 8.03 0.84 4.09
N TYR A 17 8.59 -0.29 3.64
CA TYR A 17 10.00 -0.63 3.90
C TYR A 17 10.95 0.38 3.25
N TYR A 18 10.78 0.67 1.95
CA TYR A 18 11.67 1.55 1.21
C TYR A 18 11.70 2.99 1.73
N ILE A 19 10.58 3.53 2.19
CA ILE A 19 10.50 4.87 2.78
C ILE A 19 11.33 4.99 4.07
N THR A 20 11.60 3.87 4.74
CA THR A 20 12.40 3.83 5.98
C THR A 20 13.87 3.46 5.76
N ARG A 21 14.31 3.26 4.50
CA ARG A 21 15.69 2.86 4.21
C ARG A 21 16.68 3.99 4.57
N PRO A 22 17.86 3.65 5.12
CA PRO A 22 18.89 4.65 5.38
C PRO A 22 19.44 5.21 4.07
N GLY A 23 19.80 6.50 4.07
CA GLY A 23 20.44 7.15 2.92
C GLY A 23 19.52 7.44 1.73
N ALA A 24 18.20 7.34 1.89
CA ALA A 24 17.26 7.73 0.85
C ALA A 24 17.29 9.24 0.58
N SER A 25 17.24 9.63 -0.70
CA SER A 25 17.07 11.03 -1.08
C SER A 25 15.68 11.52 -0.71
N GLU A 26 15.57 12.77 -0.25
CA GLU A 26 14.28 13.41 0.02
C GLU A 26 13.33 13.38 -1.20
N LYS A 27 13.88 13.57 -2.41
CA LYS A 27 13.09 13.49 -3.65
C LYS A 27 12.49 12.09 -3.87
N ASP A 28 13.26 11.05 -3.56
CA ASP A 28 12.80 9.66 -3.67
C ASP A 28 11.75 9.35 -2.60
N LEU A 29 11.99 9.80 -1.36
CA LEU A 29 11.01 9.66 -0.27
C LEU A 29 9.68 10.33 -0.59
N VAL A 30 9.69 11.53 -1.19
CA VAL A 30 8.46 12.22 -1.61
C VAL A 30 7.72 11.41 -2.68
N ARG A 31 8.43 10.88 -3.68
CA ARG A 31 7.82 10.03 -4.72
C ARG A 31 7.23 8.74 -4.14
N GLU A 32 7.98 8.07 -3.27
CA GLU A 32 7.57 6.81 -2.65
C GLU A 32 6.38 7.00 -1.71
N LYS A 33 6.35 8.09 -0.93
CA LYS A 33 5.18 8.45 -0.09
C LYS A 33 3.94 8.74 -0.93
N ASN A 34 4.10 9.47 -2.03
CA ASN A 34 2.99 9.74 -2.95
C ASN A 34 2.47 8.46 -3.61
N LEU A 35 3.37 7.54 -3.98
CA LEU A 35 2.99 6.24 -4.53
C LEU A 35 2.30 5.35 -3.48
N LEU A 36 2.82 5.33 -2.25
CA LEU A 36 2.22 4.59 -1.14
C LEU A 36 0.76 5.03 -0.93
N LYS A 37 0.51 6.35 -0.90
CA LYS A 37 -0.85 6.89 -0.75
C LYS A 37 -1.79 6.40 -1.86
N ARG A 38 -1.36 6.42 -3.12
CA ARG A 38 -2.17 5.92 -4.24
C ARG A 38 -2.49 4.43 -4.11
N VAL A 39 -1.49 3.63 -3.72
CA VAL A 39 -1.70 2.19 -3.51
C VAL A 39 -2.65 1.93 -2.33
N GLU A 40 -2.60 2.75 -1.29
CA GLU A 40 -3.57 2.67 -0.19
C GLU A 40 -4.99 2.99 -0.65
N GLU A 41 -5.19 4.07 -1.42
CA GLU A 41 -6.48 4.42 -2.02
C GLU A 41 -7.02 3.31 -2.93
N ASP A 42 -6.17 2.71 -3.78
CA ASP A 42 -6.53 1.59 -4.65
C ASP A 42 -6.95 0.33 -3.85
N ILE A 43 -6.27 0.07 -2.74
CA ILE A 43 -6.61 -1.04 -1.83
C ILE A 43 -7.96 -0.79 -1.18
N GLU A 44 -8.20 0.42 -0.65
CA GLU A 44 -9.47 0.76 0.00
C GLU A 44 -10.64 0.65 -0.98
N TRP A 45 -10.50 1.21 -2.18
CA TRP A 45 -11.50 1.09 -3.23
C TRP A 45 -11.79 -0.38 -3.61
N TYR A 46 -10.73 -1.21 -3.69
CA TYR A 46 -10.89 -2.64 -3.95
C TYR A 46 -11.62 -3.35 -2.80
N GLU A 47 -11.29 -3.02 -1.56
CA GLU A 47 -11.93 -3.59 -0.37
C GLU A 47 -13.43 -3.25 -0.32
N GLU A 48 -13.79 -1.99 -0.57
CA GLU A 48 -15.17 -1.52 -0.65
C GLU A 48 -15.95 -2.25 -1.74
N ARG A 49 -15.40 -2.29 -2.96
CA ARG A 49 -16.07 -2.92 -4.12
C ARG A 49 -16.28 -4.42 -3.96
N HIS A 50 -15.39 -5.09 -3.23
CA HIS A 50 -15.43 -6.53 -3.04
C HIS A 50 -15.94 -6.95 -1.65
N HIS A 51 -16.43 -6.00 -0.83
CA HIS A 51 -16.90 -6.23 0.54
C HIS A 51 -15.88 -7.00 1.41
N ILE A 52 -14.60 -6.70 1.20
CA ILE A 52 -13.51 -7.33 1.95
C ILE A 52 -13.37 -6.57 3.27
N LYS A 53 -13.61 -7.25 4.39
CA LYS A 53 -13.43 -6.64 5.74
C LYS A 53 -12.00 -6.14 5.91
N LYS A 54 -11.82 -4.95 6.48
CA LYS A 54 -10.49 -4.42 6.79
C LYS A 54 -9.78 -5.31 7.80
N LYS A 55 -8.45 -5.39 7.72
CA LYS A 55 -7.66 -6.26 8.62
C LYS A 55 -7.87 -5.92 10.11
N GLU A 56 -8.17 -4.66 10.41
CA GLU A 56 -8.46 -4.15 11.76
C GLU A 56 -9.81 -4.64 12.30
N GLU A 57 -10.78 -4.89 11.41
CA GLU A 57 -12.13 -5.37 11.74
C GLU A 57 -12.24 -6.90 11.80
N ARG A 58 -11.14 -7.61 11.52
CA ARG A 58 -11.07 -9.08 11.57
C ARG A 58 -10.57 -9.61 12.92
N LYS A 59 -10.36 -8.72 13.89
CA LYS A 59 -9.95 -9.07 15.26
C LYS A 59 -11.15 -9.51 16.10
#